data_AF-A0A6L9F1G5-F1
#
_entry.id   AF-A0A6L9F1G5-F1
#
_cell.length_a   1.000
_cell.length_b   1.000
_cell.length_c   1.000
_cell.angle_alpha   90.00
_cell.angle_beta   90.00
_cell.angle_gamma   90.00
#
_symmetry.space_group_name_H-M   'P 1'
#
loop_
_entity.id
_entity.type
_entity.pdbx_description
1 polymer ?
#
loop_
_entity_poly.entity_id
_entity_poly.type
_entity_poly.pdbx_seq_one_letter_code
_entity_poly.pdbx_strand_id
1 'polypeptide(L)'
;MKNLPFLLIYSRIVIALLIGSIAYLKVENFRVLIVVLMIVGLLTDIFDGIIARKLEVSSEKLRIWDSNVDQFFWIVVIASVFYLNSIFIKENYLPILIIVALEVLAYIISYLKFKRTIATHSILAKFWTITLLIFLIDLVLNSNSNLLFLICIILGVVSRIEIIMIILSLKKWATDIPSIFLVRKINRGEVIKKNKLFNG
;
A
#
# COMPACT_ATOMS: atom_id res chain seq x y z
N MET A 1 -9.24 -23.70 13.56
CA MET A 1 -8.07 -22.79 13.57
C MET A 1 -7.49 -22.49 12.18
N LYS A 2 -7.54 -23.42 11.20
CA LYS A 2 -7.00 -23.20 9.84
C LYS A 2 -7.65 -22.04 9.05
N ASN A 3 -8.87 -21.63 9.40
CA ASN A 3 -9.59 -20.52 8.74
C ASN A 3 -9.32 -19.14 9.39
N LEU A 4 -8.53 -19.07 10.46
CA LEU A 4 -8.26 -17.81 11.15
C LEU A 4 -7.63 -16.73 10.24
N PRO A 5 -6.69 -17.05 9.32
CA PRO A 5 -6.19 -16.07 8.36
C PRO A 5 -7.28 -15.48 7.47
N PHE A 6 -8.22 -16.31 6.98
CA PHE A 6 -9.36 -15.81 6.21
C PHE A 6 -10.23 -14.86 7.03
N LEU A 7 -10.50 -15.18 8.30
CA LEU A 7 -11.30 -14.32 9.17
C LEU A 7 -10.65 -12.95 9.37
N LEU A 8 -9.32 -12.92 9.54
CA LEU A 8 -8.56 -11.67 9.66
C LEU A 8 -8.61 -10.86 8.36
N ILE A 9 -8.46 -11.51 7.20
CA ILE A 9 -8.64 -10.86 5.89
C ILE A 9 -10.03 -10.23 5.82
N TYR A 10 -11.11 -11.00 6.03
CA TYR A 10 -12.49 -10.47 5.96
C TYR A 10 -12.79 -9.39 6.99
N SER A 11 -12.13 -9.41 8.15
CA SER A 11 -12.30 -8.36 9.17
C SER A 11 -11.93 -6.98 8.61
N ARG A 12 -10.94 -6.88 7.71
CA ARG A 12 -10.57 -5.61 7.06
C ARG A 12 -11.69 -5.03 6.21
N ILE A 13 -12.52 -5.86 5.57
CA ILE A 13 -13.71 -5.37 4.85
C ILE A 13 -14.67 -4.69 5.82
N VAL A 14 -14.94 -5.33 6.96
CA VAL A 14 -15.83 -4.78 7.99
C VAL A 14 -15.25 -3.49 8.56
N ILE A 15 -13.96 -3.47 8.89
CA ILE A 15 -13.26 -2.29 9.40
C ILE A 15 -13.32 -1.16 8.37
N ALA A 16 -13.08 -1.43 7.09
CA ALA A 16 -13.18 -0.44 6.02
C ALA A 16 -14.60 0.18 5.95
N LEU A 17 -15.64 -0.65 5.96
CA LEU A 17 -17.03 -0.18 5.94
C LEU A 17 -17.37 0.64 7.19
N LEU A 18 -16.85 0.26 8.36
CA LEU A 18 -17.00 1.03 9.59
C LEU A 18 -16.30 2.39 9.49
N ILE A 19 -15.07 2.45 8.99
CA ILE A 19 -14.34 3.71 8.77
C ILE A 19 -15.13 4.63 7.83
N GLY A 20 -15.62 4.11 6.70
CA GLY A 20 -16.44 4.88 5.76
C GLY A 20 -17.75 5.39 6.38
N SER A 21 -18.43 4.55 7.16
CA SER A 21 -19.68 4.91 7.83
C SER A 21 -19.45 5.97 8.92
N ILE A 22 -18.40 5.83 9.72
CA ILE A 22 -17.99 6.79 10.76
C ILE A 22 -17.63 8.13 10.12
N ALA A 23 -16.89 8.12 9.02
CA ALA A 23 -16.52 9.33 8.29
C ALA A 23 -17.75 10.05 7.70
N TYR A 24 -18.73 9.31 7.19
CA TYR A 24 -19.96 9.87 6.66
C TYR A 24 -20.89 10.42 7.74
N LEU A 25 -21.13 9.65 8.80
CA LEU A 25 -22.06 10.02 9.89
C LEU A 25 -21.46 11.04 10.86
N LYS A 26 -20.13 11.20 10.89
CA LYS A 26 -19.40 12.11 11.78
C LYS A 26 -19.80 11.96 13.26
N VAL A 27 -19.83 10.71 13.73
CA VAL A 27 -20.10 10.37 15.14
C VAL A 27 -19.13 11.05 16.09
N GLU A 28 -19.48 11.18 17.36
CA GLU A 28 -18.58 11.73 18.37
C GLU A 28 -17.24 10.99 18.37
N ASN A 29 -16.14 11.74 18.49
CA ASN A 29 -14.77 11.21 18.47
C ASN A 29 -14.38 10.43 17.20
N PHE A 30 -15.06 10.66 16.06
CA PHE A 30 -14.79 9.97 14.79
C PHE A 30 -13.31 9.92 14.41
N ARG A 31 -12.54 10.99 14.67
CA ARG A 31 -11.10 11.07 14.35
C ARG A 31 -10.29 9.97 15.03
N VAL A 32 -10.46 9.83 16.34
CA VAL A 32 -9.75 8.82 17.14
C VAL A 32 -10.21 7.42 16.74
N LEU A 33 -11.52 7.23 16.55
CA LEU A 33 -12.07 5.93 16.12
C LEU A 33 -11.49 5.50 14.77
N ILE A 34 -11.41 6.40 13.78
CA ILE A 34 -10.83 6.10 12.47
C ILE A 34 -9.36 5.71 12.61
N VAL A 35 -8.56 6.45 13.39
CA VAL A 35 -7.14 6.12 13.61
C VAL A 35 -6.97 4.75 14.27
N VAL A 36 -7.77 4.45 15.30
CA VAL A 36 -7.74 3.13 15.96
C VAL A 36 -8.08 2.03 14.95
N LEU A 37 -9.15 2.20 14.16
CA LEU A 37 -9.56 1.23 13.15
C LEU A 37 -8.51 1.06 12.04
N MET A 38 -7.82 2.13 11.62
CA MET A 38 -6.70 2.06 10.67
C MET A 38 -5.56 1.21 11.21
N ILE A 39 -5.15 1.44 12.46
CA ILE A 39 -4.07 0.68 13.12
C ILE A 39 -4.48 -0.78 13.30
N VAL A 40 -5.71 -1.04 13.76
CA VAL A 40 -6.23 -2.40 13.92
C VAL A 40 -6.28 -3.12 12.57
N GLY A 41 -6.76 -2.46 11.51
CA GLY A 41 -6.76 -3.02 10.15
C GLY A 41 -5.36 -3.39 9.66
N LEU A 42 -4.38 -2.52 9.86
CA LEU A 42 -2.98 -2.81 9.54
C LEU A 42 -2.43 -3.99 10.36
N LEU A 43 -2.76 -4.07 11.64
CA LEU A 43 -2.34 -5.20 12.47
C LEU A 43 -2.96 -6.52 11.98
N THR A 44 -4.22 -6.51 11.55
CA THR A 44 -4.87 -7.72 11.01
C THR A 44 -4.19 -8.24 9.75
N ASP A 45 -3.74 -7.35 8.85
CA ASP A 45 -2.92 -7.69 7.68
C ASP A 45 -1.60 -8.36 8.09
N ILE A 46 -0.85 -7.73 8.99
CA ILE A 46 0.43 -8.28 9.47
C ILE A 46 0.22 -9.67 10.10
N PHE A 47 -0.81 -9.83 10.94
CA PHE A 47 -1.05 -11.07 11.66
C PHE A 47 -1.59 -12.19 10.78
N ASP A 48 -2.39 -11.91 9.75
CA ASP A 48 -2.91 -12.98 8.89
C ASP A 48 -1.79 -13.71 8.15
N GLY A 49 -0.77 -12.99 7.65
CA GLY A 49 0.37 -13.55 6.95
C GLY A 49 1.29 -14.33 7.88
N ILE A 50 1.52 -13.82 9.11
CA ILE A 50 2.28 -14.53 10.14
C ILE A 50 1.58 -15.84 10.52
N ILE A 51 0.28 -15.80 10.77
CA ILE A 51 -0.50 -16.97 11.20
C ILE A 51 -0.62 -17.98 10.04
N ALA A 52 -0.85 -17.53 8.80
CA ALA A 52 -0.95 -18.39 7.62
C ALA A 52 0.35 -19.19 7.38
N ARG A 53 1.52 -18.55 7.59
CA ARG A 53 2.82 -19.23 7.52
C ARG A 53 3.01 -20.22 8.67
N LYS A 54 2.68 -19.82 9.90
CA LYS A 54 2.82 -20.70 11.08
C LYS A 54 1.91 -21.93 11.02
N LEU A 55 0.74 -21.81 10.39
CA LEU A 55 -0.22 -22.90 10.22
C LEU A 55 -0.03 -23.69 8.91
N GLU A 56 0.95 -23.33 8.07
CA GLU A 56 1.21 -23.94 6.76
C GLU A 56 -0.02 -23.96 5.82
N VAL A 57 -0.88 -22.93 5.92
CA VAL A 57 -2.09 -22.76 5.09
C VAL A 57 -1.93 -21.68 4.01
N SER A 58 -0.71 -21.17 3.80
CA SER A 58 -0.42 -20.16 2.77
C SER A 58 -0.61 -20.76 1.38
N SER A 59 -1.76 -20.46 0.77
CA SER A 59 -2.10 -20.85 -0.60
C SER A 59 -2.10 -19.63 -1.52
N GLU A 60 -1.95 -19.86 -2.83
CA GLU A 60 -2.08 -18.81 -3.85
C GLU A 60 -3.44 -18.10 -3.76
N LYS A 61 -4.51 -18.88 -3.60
CA LYS A 61 -5.87 -18.35 -3.42
C LYS A 61 -5.96 -17.40 -2.23
N LEU A 62 -5.36 -17.76 -1.08
CA LEU A 62 -5.34 -16.90 0.11
C LEU A 62 -4.61 -15.57 -0.18
N ARG A 63 -3.47 -15.61 -0.87
CA ARG A 63 -2.69 -14.40 -1.21
C ARG A 63 -3.40 -13.47 -2.18
N ILE A 64 -4.14 -14.01 -3.16
CA ILE A 64 -4.95 -13.19 -4.07
C ILE A 64 -6.08 -12.50 -3.29
N TRP A 65 -6.75 -13.23 -2.40
CA TRP A 65 -7.80 -12.67 -1.56
C TRP A 65 -7.28 -11.58 -0.63
N ASP A 66 -6.17 -11.85 0.04
CA ASP A 66 -5.46 -10.92 0.91
C ASP A 66 -5.18 -9.59 0.17
N SER A 67 -4.49 -9.66 -0.98
CA SER A 67 -4.15 -8.47 -1.78
C SER A 67 -5.38 -7.68 -2.25
N ASN A 68 -6.48 -8.35 -2.61
CA ASN A 68 -7.70 -7.66 -3.07
C ASN A 68 -8.41 -6.93 -1.92
N VAL A 69 -8.47 -7.58 -0.76
CA VAL A 69 -9.10 -7.00 0.43
C VAL A 69 -8.27 -5.84 0.98
N ASP A 70 -6.95 -5.93 0.92
CA ASP A 70 -6.04 -4.82 1.23
C ASP A 70 -6.28 -3.59 0.37
N GLN A 71 -6.36 -3.79 -0.96
CA GLN A 71 -6.63 -2.69 -1.88
C GLN A 71 -7.96 -2.04 -1.56
N PHE A 72 -9.01 -2.84 -1.33
CA PHE A 72 -10.32 -2.32 -0.92
C PHE A 72 -10.23 -1.51 0.38
N PHE A 73 -9.59 -2.07 1.41
CA PHE A 73 -9.42 -1.42 2.71
C PHE A 73 -8.74 -0.06 2.57
N TRP A 74 -7.58 -0.01 1.90
CA TRP A 74 -6.83 1.24 1.76
C TRP A 74 -7.52 2.28 0.88
N ILE A 75 -8.23 1.86 -0.17
CA ILE A 75 -9.04 2.79 -0.98
C ILE A 75 -10.12 3.45 -0.12
N VAL A 76 -10.84 2.66 0.69
CA VAL A 76 -11.89 3.19 1.57
C VAL A 76 -11.31 4.09 2.66
N VAL A 77 -10.18 3.71 3.26
CA VAL A 77 -9.47 4.55 4.24
C VAL A 77 -9.09 5.90 3.61
N ILE A 78 -8.37 5.90 2.49
CA ILE A 78 -7.91 7.13 1.83
C ILE A 78 -9.11 8.00 1.43
N ALA A 79 -10.14 7.42 0.83
CA ALA A 79 -11.36 8.14 0.45
C ALA A 79 -12.06 8.78 1.66
N SER A 80 -12.15 8.05 2.78
CA SER A 80 -12.75 8.55 4.02
C SER A 80 -11.96 9.71 4.62
N VAL A 81 -10.63 9.57 4.68
CA VAL A 81 -9.74 10.64 5.18
C VAL A 81 -9.80 11.87 4.29
N PHE A 82 -9.82 11.69 2.97
CA PHE A 82 -9.89 12.80 2.02
C PHE A 82 -11.25 13.49 2.05
N TYR A 83 -12.33 12.74 2.21
CA TYR A 83 -13.67 13.29 2.40
C TYR A 83 -13.74 14.19 3.64
N LEU A 84 -13.21 13.72 4.78
CA LEU A 84 -13.18 14.47 6.04
C LEU A 84 -12.31 15.74 5.95
N ASN A 85 -11.24 15.70 5.15
CA ASN A 85 -10.25 16.78 5.05
C ASN A 85 -10.26 17.44 3.66
N SER A 86 -11.44 17.59 3.08
CA SER A 86 -11.61 18.04 1.68
C SER A 86 -10.98 19.40 1.36
N ILE A 87 -10.89 20.32 2.33
CA ILE A 87 -10.23 21.62 2.16
C ILE A 87 -8.73 21.42 1.91
N PHE A 88 -8.04 20.69 2.81
CA PHE A 88 -6.62 20.38 2.68
C PHE A 88 -6.32 19.67 1.35
N ILE A 89 -7.18 18.74 0.94
CA ILE A 89 -7.02 18.01 -0.33
C ILE A 89 -7.22 18.91 -1.54
N LYS A 90 -8.18 19.83 -1.51
CA LYS A 90 -8.40 20.81 -2.60
C LYS A 90 -7.22 21.76 -2.75
N GLU A 91 -6.57 22.15 -1.67
CA GLU A 91 -5.37 23.00 -1.71
C GLU A 91 -4.16 22.23 -2.28
N ASN A 92 -4.10 20.92 -2.06
CA ASN A 92 -2.95 20.07 -2.38
C ASN A 92 -3.23 19.02 -3.48
N TYR A 93 -4.25 19.22 -4.31
CA TYR A 93 -4.70 18.19 -5.26
C TYR A 93 -3.65 17.88 -6.34
N LEU A 94 -2.85 18.87 -6.74
CA LEU A 94 -1.89 18.72 -7.84
C LEU A 94 -0.77 17.73 -7.50
N PRO A 95 -0.07 17.81 -6.34
CA PRO A 95 0.85 16.76 -5.91
C PRO A 95 0.24 15.36 -5.82
N ILE A 96 -1.01 15.25 -5.36
CA ILE A 96 -1.73 13.96 -5.29
C ILE A 96 -1.94 13.40 -6.70
N LEU A 97 -2.37 14.25 -7.64
CA LEU A 97 -2.58 13.88 -9.04
C LEU A 97 -1.28 13.39 -9.70
N ILE A 98 -0.14 14.00 -9.38
CA ILE A 98 1.18 13.57 -9.88
C ILE A 98 1.48 12.13 -9.46
N ILE A 99 1.26 11.78 -8.19
CA ILE A 99 1.51 10.41 -7.71
C ILE A 99 0.59 9.41 -8.37
N VAL A 100 -0.70 9.73 -8.49
CA VAL A 100 -1.68 8.86 -9.16
C VAL A 100 -1.30 8.67 -10.63
N ALA A 101 -0.88 9.73 -11.32
CA ALA A 101 -0.44 9.67 -12.70
C ALA A 101 0.81 8.79 -12.86
N LEU A 102 1.79 8.89 -11.95
CA LEU A 102 2.98 8.04 -11.96
C LEU A 102 2.65 6.57 -11.69
N GLU A 103 1.72 6.29 -10.79
CA GLU A 103 1.26 4.92 -10.54
C GLU A 103 0.59 4.33 -11.78
N VAL A 104 -0.36 5.05 -12.38
CA VAL A 104 -1.03 4.63 -13.62
C VAL A 104 -0.01 4.42 -14.75
N LEU A 105 0.94 5.33 -14.90
CA LEU A 105 2.01 5.22 -15.88
C LEU A 105 2.85 3.95 -15.67
N ALA A 106 3.22 3.64 -14.42
CA ALA A 106 3.94 2.41 -14.10
C ALA A 106 3.15 1.16 -14.50
N TYR A 107 1.83 1.14 -14.27
CA TYR A 107 0.96 0.03 -14.66
C TYR A 107 0.89 -0.11 -16.18
N ILE A 108 0.73 1.00 -16.90
CA ILE A 108 0.70 1.03 -18.36
C ILE A 108 2.02 0.50 -18.92
N ILE A 109 3.17 0.98 -18.44
CA ILE A 109 4.49 0.54 -18.90
C ILE A 109 4.67 -0.97 -18.64
N SER A 110 4.32 -1.46 -17.44
CA SER A 110 4.41 -2.88 -17.11
C SER A 110 3.54 -3.73 -18.05
N TYR A 111 2.30 -3.30 -18.28
CA TYR A 111 1.36 -4.03 -19.11
C TYR A 111 1.78 -4.03 -20.58
N LEU A 112 2.22 -2.90 -21.13
CA LEU A 112 2.69 -2.82 -22.52
C LEU A 112 3.93 -3.70 -22.75
N LYS A 113 4.86 -3.71 -21.78
CA LYS A 113 6.13 -4.44 -21.92
C LYS A 113 6.02 -5.93 -21.61
N PHE A 114 5.24 -6.33 -20.61
CA PHE A 114 5.21 -7.70 -20.09
C PHE A 114 3.84 -8.38 -20.16
N LYS A 115 2.78 -7.67 -20.57
CA LYS A 115 1.39 -8.13 -20.51
C LYS A 115 0.94 -8.57 -19.11
N ARG A 116 1.59 -8.00 -18.09
CA ARG A 116 1.38 -8.29 -16.66
C ARG A 116 1.39 -7.00 -15.84
N THR A 117 0.69 -7.01 -14.72
CA THR A 117 0.67 -5.91 -13.75
C THR A 117 1.99 -5.79 -13.01
N ILE A 118 2.16 -4.65 -12.31
CA ILE A 118 3.30 -4.42 -11.44
C ILE A 118 3.27 -5.43 -10.30
N ALA A 119 4.40 -6.10 -10.05
CA ALA A 119 4.60 -6.97 -8.89
C ALA A 119 5.94 -6.68 -8.18
N THR A 120 6.44 -5.44 -8.34
CA THR A 120 7.70 -5.00 -7.77
C THR A 120 7.46 -4.18 -6.51
N HIS A 121 7.86 -4.73 -5.36
CA HIS A 121 7.89 -4.01 -4.09
C HIS A 121 9.31 -3.57 -3.77
N SER A 122 9.69 -2.36 -4.18
CA SER A 122 10.99 -1.81 -3.81
C SER A 122 11.02 -1.44 -2.33
N ILE A 123 12.21 -1.40 -1.73
CA ILE A 123 12.40 -0.97 -0.34
C ILE A 123 11.86 0.45 -0.16
N LEU A 124 12.07 1.32 -1.14
CA LEU A 124 11.57 2.69 -1.11
C LEU A 124 10.04 2.74 -1.11
N ALA A 125 9.36 1.84 -1.84
CA ALA A 125 7.92 1.72 -1.79
C ALA A 125 7.40 1.34 -0.39
N LYS A 126 8.14 0.51 0.34
CA LYS A 126 7.80 0.15 1.73
C LYS A 126 8.00 1.29 2.72
N PHE A 127 9.05 2.08 2.54
CA PHE A 127 9.22 3.30 3.33
C PHE A 127 8.09 4.29 3.04
N TRP A 128 7.70 4.41 1.77
CA TRP A 128 6.60 5.28 1.38
C TRP A 128 5.26 4.84 1.98
N THR A 129 4.95 3.54 2.05
CA THR A 129 3.69 3.09 2.68
C THR A 129 3.63 3.44 4.18
N ILE A 130 4.76 3.37 4.88
CA ILE A 130 4.84 3.78 6.30
C ILE A 130 4.62 5.30 6.43
N THR A 131 5.27 6.11 5.58
CA THR A 131 5.09 7.56 5.65
C THR A 131 3.70 8.00 5.22
N LEU A 132 3.07 7.30 4.27
CA LEU A 132 1.67 7.50 3.90
C LEU A 132 0.75 7.24 5.09
N LEU A 133 0.94 6.15 5.84
CA LEU A 133 0.16 5.87 7.04
C LEU A 133 0.31 6.98 8.09
N ILE A 134 1.54 7.40 8.38
CA ILE A 134 1.81 8.46 9.37
C ILE A 134 1.15 9.78 8.95
N PHE A 135 1.24 10.13 7.67
CA PHE A 135 0.56 11.30 7.11
C PHE A 135 -0.97 11.19 7.26
N LEU A 136 -1.58 10.05 6.92
CA LEU A 136 -3.03 9.88 7.04
C LEU A 136 -3.50 9.99 8.49
N ILE A 137 -2.76 9.43 9.45
CA ILE A 137 -3.07 9.55 10.88
C ILE A 137 -3.02 11.02 11.31
N ASP A 138 -1.95 11.73 10.97
CA ASP A 138 -1.79 13.14 11.32
C ASP A 138 -2.90 14.01 10.70
N LEU A 139 -3.22 13.78 9.43
CA LEU A 139 -4.28 14.49 8.72
C LEU A 139 -5.66 14.25 9.35
N VAL A 140 -5.96 13.03 9.78
CA VAL A 140 -7.24 12.73 10.47
C VAL A 140 -7.33 13.44 11.82
N LEU A 141 -6.25 13.47 12.59
CA LEU A 141 -6.26 14.06 13.94
C LEU A 141 -6.29 15.59 13.90
N ASN A 142 -5.48 16.19 13.03
CA ASN A 142 -5.19 17.62 13.04
C ASN A 142 -5.92 18.41 11.93
N SER A 143 -6.49 17.73 10.92
CA SER A 143 -7.08 18.34 9.72
C SER A 143 -6.14 19.22 8.88
N ASN A 144 -4.85 19.18 9.19
CA ASN A 144 -3.77 19.83 8.45
C ASN A 144 -2.49 19.01 8.68
N SER A 145 -1.67 18.83 7.63
CA SER A 145 -0.49 17.96 7.69
C SER A 145 0.61 18.35 6.68
N ASN A 146 0.92 19.65 6.55
CA ASN A 146 1.82 20.15 5.48
C ASN A 146 3.20 19.44 5.40
N LEU A 147 3.90 19.28 6.53
CA LEU A 147 5.25 18.70 6.54
C LEU A 147 5.23 17.20 6.19
N LEU A 148 4.36 16.42 6.85
CA LEU A 148 4.25 14.99 6.60
C LEU A 148 3.70 14.70 5.21
N PHE A 149 2.77 15.54 4.73
CA PHE A 149 2.31 15.50 3.34
C PHE A 149 3.47 15.69 2.36
N LEU A 150 4.29 16.74 2.53
CA LEU A 150 5.43 17.00 1.65
C LEU A 150 6.41 15.82 1.63
N ILE A 151 6.77 15.28 2.80
CA ILE A 151 7.66 14.11 2.93
C ILE A 151 7.04 12.89 2.23
N CYS A 152 5.75 12.62 2.46
CA CYS A 152 5.01 11.54 1.84
C CYS A 152 4.98 11.70 0.30
N ILE A 153 4.76 12.90 -0.20
CA ILE A 153 4.72 13.17 -1.63
C ILE A 153 6.09 12.93 -2.27
N ILE A 154 7.16 13.50 -1.71
CA ILE A 154 8.52 13.37 -2.25
C ILE A 154 8.92 11.88 -2.29
N LEU A 155 8.74 11.16 -1.19
CA LEU A 155 9.05 9.73 -1.13
C LEU A 155 8.19 8.92 -2.11
N GLY A 156 6.92 9.28 -2.27
CA GLY A 156 6.02 8.64 -3.23
C GLY A 156 6.49 8.81 -4.67
N VAL A 157 6.80 10.04 -5.07
CA VAL A 157 7.32 10.35 -6.41
C VAL A 157 8.63 9.60 -6.67
N VAL A 158 9.60 9.67 -5.77
CA VAL A 158 10.89 8.97 -5.94
C VAL A 158 10.68 7.45 -6.01
N SER A 159 9.79 6.90 -5.18
CA SER A 159 9.42 5.47 -5.23
C SER A 159 8.80 5.06 -6.56
N ARG A 160 7.85 5.82 -7.10
CA ARG A 160 7.21 5.50 -8.39
C ARG A 160 8.21 5.58 -9.54
N ILE A 161 9.07 6.60 -9.53
CA ILE A 161 10.14 6.75 -10.53
C ILE A 161 11.09 5.55 -10.46
N GLU A 162 11.50 5.11 -9.26
CA GLU A 162 12.33 3.89 -9.10
C GLU A 162 11.65 2.67 -9.72
N ILE A 163 10.36 2.45 -9.44
CA ILE A 163 9.60 1.33 -9.98
C ILE A 163 9.52 1.38 -11.51
N ILE A 164 9.23 2.54 -12.09
CA ILE A 164 9.22 2.72 -13.55
C ILE A 164 10.58 2.37 -14.15
N MET A 165 11.66 2.87 -13.56
CA MET A 165 13.02 2.59 -14.02
C MET A 165 13.39 1.11 -13.89
N ILE A 166 12.93 0.42 -12.83
CA ILE A 166 13.07 -1.04 -12.66
C ILE A 166 12.39 -1.76 -13.83
N ILE A 167 11.11 -1.45 -14.08
CA ILE A 167 10.30 -2.08 -15.14
C ILE A 167 10.96 -1.89 -16.52
N LEU A 168 11.40 -0.66 -16.82
CA LEU A 168 12.09 -0.34 -18.07
C LEU A 168 13.43 -1.07 -18.22
N SER A 169 14.15 -1.28 -17.12
CA SER A 169 15.47 -1.93 -17.13
C SER A 169 15.42 -3.47 -17.17
N LEU A 170 14.30 -4.10 -16.81
CA LEU A 170 14.17 -5.56 -16.79
C LEU A 170 14.07 -6.18 -18.19
N LYS A 171 14.75 -7.32 -18.40
CA LYS A 171 14.60 -8.13 -19.64
C LYS A 171 13.41 -9.07 -19.61
N LYS A 172 13.06 -9.59 -18.43
CA LYS A 172 11.92 -10.49 -18.19
C LYS A 172 11.14 -9.98 -16.98
N TRP A 173 9.85 -10.25 -16.95
CA TRP A 173 9.01 -9.92 -15.81
C TRP A 173 9.49 -10.69 -14.57
N ALA A 174 9.64 -9.99 -13.45
CA ALA A 174 10.12 -10.54 -12.19
C ALA A 174 9.41 -9.84 -11.02
N THR A 175 9.25 -10.54 -9.90
CA THR A 175 8.59 -10.05 -8.69
C THR A 175 9.59 -9.65 -7.61
N ASP A 176 9.16 -8.80 -6.68
CA ASP A 176 9.88 -8.48 -5.42
C ASP A 176 11.32 -7.99 -5.63
N ILE A 177 11.49 -7.04 -6.54
CA ILE A 177 12.80 -6.42 -6.79
C ILE A 177 12.99 -5.29 -5.77
N PRO A 178 13.96 -5.43 -4.84
CA PRO A 178 14.07 -4.50 -3.72
C PRO A 178 14.62 -3.13 -4.12
N SER A 179 15.39 -3.05 -5.21
CA SER A 179 15.91 -1.79 -5.74
C SER A 179 16.40 -1.93 -7.18
N ILE A 180 16.43 -0.80 -7.89
CA ILE A 180 16.96 -0.70 -9.25
C ILE A 180 18.40 -1.18 -9.40
N PHE A 181 19.24 -1.02 -8.37
CA PHE A 181 20.66 -1.41 -8.43
C PHE A 181 20.85 -2.92 -8.65
N LEU A 182 19.87 -3.73 -8.29
CA LEU A 182 19.94 -5.18 -8.48
C LEU A 182 19.47 -5.65 -9.85
N VAL A 183 18.80 -4.80 -10.64
CA VAL A 183 18.22 -5.18 -11.94
C VAL A 183 19.27 -5.71 -12.91
N ARG A 184 20.49 -5.15 -12.90
CA ARG A 184 21.60 -5.63 -13.74
C ARG A 184 21.97 -7.09 -13.44
N LYS A 185 21.95 -7.48 -12.16
CA LYS A 185 22.23 -8.86 -11.71
C LYS A 185 21.10 -9.81 -12.10
N ILE A 186 19.84 -9.39 -11.93
CA ILE A 186 18.65 -10.15 -12.37
C ILE A 186 18.71 -10.43 -13.87
N ASN A 187 19.05 -9.43 -14.67
CA ASN A 187 19.15 -9.56 -16.13
C ASN A 187 20.27 -10.51 -16.59
N ARG A 188 21.23 -10.85 -15.72
CA ARG A 188 22.28 -11.84 -15.94
C ARG A 188 21.89 -13.25 -15.47
N GLY A 189 20.72 -13.41 -14.84
CA GLY A 189 20.26 -14.69 -14.29
C GLY A 189 20.84 -15.01 -12.91
N GLU A 190 21.46 -14.04 -12.23
CA GLU A 190 22.01 -14.25 -10.88
C GLU A 190 20.88 -14.41 -9.85
N VAL A 191 21.00 -15.43 -8.99
CA VAL A 191 20.06 -15.65 -7.89
C VAL A 191 20.29 -14.58 -6.81
N ILE A 192 19.33 -13.68 -6.64
CA ILE A 192 19.38 -12.69 -5.56
C ILE A 192 18.99 -13.38 -4.25
N LYS A 193 19.86 -13.28 -3.24
CA LYS A 193 19.47 -13.57 -1.85
C LYS A 193 18.40 -12.58 -1.42
N LYS A 194 17.14 -13.00 -1.50
CA LYS A 194 16.01 -12.28 -0.91
C LYS A 194 16.19 -12.27 0.62
N ASN A 195 16.20 -11.08 1.21
CA ASN A 195 16.26 -10.97 2.67
C ASN A 195 14.91 -11.43 3.23
N LYS A 196 14.87 -12.46 4.08
CA LYS A 196 13.62 -13.06 4.60
C LYS A 196 12.68 -12.03 5.25
N LEU A 197 13.24 -10.97 5.82
CA LEU A 197 12.48 -9.88 6.46
C LEU A 197 11.88 -8.89 5.46
N PHE A 198 12.47 -8.74 4.28
CA PHE A 198 12.09 -7.69 3.31
C PHE A 198 11.53 -8.22 2.00
N ASN A 199 11.79 -9.46 1.59
CA ASN A 199 11.49 -9.91 0.22
C ASN A 199 10.73 -11.25 0.09
N GLY A 200 10.20 -11.79 1.19
CA GLY A 200 9.41 -13.04 1.17
C GLY A 200 10.24 -14.30 1.05
#